data_AF-F9Q1G7-F1
#
_entry.id   AF-F9Q1G7-F1
#
_cell.length_a   1.000
_cell.length_b   1.000
_cell.length_c   1.000
_cell.angle_alpha   90.00
_cell.angle_beta   90.00
_cell.angle_gamma   90.00
#
_symmetry.space_group_name_H-M   'P 1'
#
loop_
_entity.id
_entity.type
_entity.pdbx_description
1 polymer ?
#
loop_
_entity_poly.entity_id
_entity_poly.type
_entity_poly.pdbx_seq_one_letter_code
_entity_poly.pdbx_strand_id
1 'polypeptide(L)'
;MRGVNGRQGLIDTILSSSQNRLSIVGFAGKIDNQYSNQYYSWPNQFAGYYSGVSTYDDAKTILNWSNNSYNAKTAVNKMAIAGGNSRGYERGIGTGTNIGAGLWEADALLNNARSNAKKVVILLSDGFANMYYDEYGYTIYNWNNIDAKTETAPNWFNDYLKQFVLGISSSLAPRIDGFYSIKFRYSNTRDSISDIKSYINQYNPNIPNEIFSASNENDLQQKFKDITDKILPLGVHHVTISDVLSKYVQLLPGNASRLRVVKIKDGNEEELNGNQVTIESKKNEQGLVEVTAKFDPSYTLEDDAKYVLKFTVTSTQEAFDAIAGDKTLTSDDAEGADATKLYSNKGAKVTYSYGIGTSHTKTKDYSEKPTFKPSDPLTVPVEVEWKGVDGKSNPSANRPPSVELKLNQKKDGSTKDSYRKVTSSVQTNIFTENTSFAKVAKGYDYELKAPDAPGYTVEVQKTGTKEKPSFKVIYRQLPSLTIKKILEGEQSPNKSFTINVTLSDKDGKPINGKFGNTIVTNGKAQISLKNGQETALKYLPRDTHYKVEEVENSRAGYHVTYEKQEGTLSEDVQTIVTNHRLPTLSVTKKLQVPLLIFCNPLRLPLT
;
A
#
# COMPACT_ATOMS: atom_id res chain seq x y z
N MET A 1 8.20 35.19 35.37
CA MET A 1 7.46 34.07 36.00
C MET A 1 6.06 33.91 35.42
N ARG A 2 5.28 35.00 35.26
CA ARG A 2 4.02 35.00 34.50
C ARG A 2 4.28 35.16 33.01
N GLY A 3 3.34 34.71 32.18
CA GLY A 3 3.27 35.11 30.79
C GLY A 3 3.03 36.61 30.61
N VAL A 4 3.64 37.23 29.61
CA VAL A 4 3.33 38.58 29.13
C VAL A 4 3.28 38.59 27.60
N ASN A 5 2.59 39.57 27.01
CA ASN A 5 2.53 39.77 25.55
C ASN A 5 2.09 38.51 24.77
N GLY A 6 1.11 37.76 25.32
CA GLY A 6 0.58 36.55 24.70
C GLY A 6 1.44 35.29 24.81
N ARG A 7 2.58 35.34 25.50
CA ARG A 7 3.46 34.18 25.75
C ARG A 7 3.18 33.55 27.10
N GLN A 8 3.32 32.23 27.22
CA GLN A 8 3.25 31.51 28.49
C GLN A 8 4.51 31.77 29.33
N GLY A 9 4.34 31.94 30.65
CA GLY A 9 5.46 32.02 31.60
C GLY A 9 5.69 30.70 32.33
N LEU A 10 6.75 30.63 33.13
CA LEU A 10 7.12 29.44 33.91
C LEU A 10 5.94 28.81 34.69
N ILE A 11 5.09 29.63 35.30
CA ILE A 11 3.91 29.16 36.06
C ILE A 11 2.89 28.50 35.13
N ASP A 12 2.64 29.13 33.97
CA ASP A 12 1.69 28.64 32.98
C ASP A 12 2.12 27.26 32.45
N THR A 13 3.42 27.12 32.17
CA THR A 13 3.97 25.88 31.63
C THR A 13 4.05 24.77 32.68
N ILE A 14 4.50 25.05 33.91
CA ILE A 14 4.60 24.03 34.97
C ILE A 14 3.20 23.57 35.40
N LEU A 15 2.24 24.48 35.54
CA LEU A 15 0.88 24.17 36.01
C LEU A 15 -0.13 23.95 34.86
N SER A 16 0.36 23.68 33.65
CA SER A 16 -0.47 23.26 32.52
C SER A 16 -1.19 21.92 32.79
N SER A 17 -0.56 21.06 33.61
CA SER A 17 -1.13 19.79 34.08
C SER A 17 -1.61 19.88 35.52
N SER A 18 -2.83 19.36 35.77
CA SER A 18 -3.41 19.24 37.11
C SER A 18 -2.64 18.29 38.04
N GLN A 19 -1.74 17.47 37.48
CA GLN A 19 -0.87 16.56 38.22
C GLN A 19 0.39 17.23 38.74
N ASN A 20 0.79 18.39 38.20
CA ASN A 20 1.97 19.11 38.65
C ASN A 20 1.66 19.93 39.92
N ARG A 21 2.70 20.20 40.70
CA ARG A 21 2.62 21.06 41.89
C ARG A 21 3.80 22.02 41.87
N LEU A 22 3.54 23.27 42.21
CA LEU A 22 4.55 24.33 42.32
C LEU A 22 4.52 24.89 43.74
N SER A 23 5.69 25.04 44.33
CA SER A 23 5.93 25.83 45.54
C SER A 23 6.84 27.01 45.17
N ILE A 24 6.71 28.14 45.87
CA ILE A 24 7.50 29.35 45.60
C ILE A 24 8.08 29.84 46.92
N VAL A 25 9.40 29.95 46.96
CA VAL A 25 10.15 30.54 48.06
C VAL A 25 10.67 31.91 47.61
N GLY A 26 10.43 32.92 48.44
CA GLY A 26 11.10 34.22 48.34
C GLY A 26 12.19 34.28 49.39
N PHE A 27 13.37 34.78 49.03
CA PHE A 27 14.45 34.99 49.98
C PHE A 27 15.01 36.39 49.77
N ALA A 28 15.15 37.12 50.87
CA ALA A 28 16.03 38.28 51.01
C ALA A 28 16.19 38.57 52.50
N GLY A 29 17.43 38.72 52.94
CA GLY A 29 17.72 38.86 54.37
C GLY A 29 17.55 40.28 54.87
N LYS A 30 17.09 40.40 56.12
CA LYS A 30 16.87 41.69 56.77
C LYS A 30 18.21 42.30 57.20
N ILE A 31 18.32 43.61 57.02
CA ILE A 31 19.47 44.39 57.48
C ILE A 31 18.94 45.38 58.51
N ASP A 32 19.37 45.25 59.76
CA ASP A 32 19.04 46.25 60.79
C ASP A 32 19.95 47.48 60.61
N ASN A 33 19.33 48.66 60.50
CA ASN A 33 20.03 49.95 60.34
C ASN A 33 20.13 50.74 61.67
N GLN A 34 19.93 50.11 62.84
CA GLN A 34 20.17 50.80 64.12
C GLN A 34 21.66 51.08 64.33
N TYR A 35 22.12 52.22 63.82
CA TYR A 35 23.44 52.81 64.04
C TYR A 35 23.61 53.31 65.50
N SER A 36 23.34 52.48 66.51
CA SER A 36 23.67 52.82 67.91
C SER A 36 23.76 51.62 68.86
N ASN A 37 25.00 51.32 69.24
CA ASN A 37 25.48 51.09 70.60
C ASN A 37 25.53 49.71 71.27
N GLN A 38 25.16 48.57 70.65
CA GLN A 38 25.58 47.26 71.20
C GLN A 38 25.82 46.22 70.08
N TYR A 39 27.00 46.31 69.45
CA TYR A 39 27.48 45.28 68.53
C TYR A 39 28.55 44.43 69.25
N TYR A 40 28.40 43.10 69.25
CA TYR A 40 29.47 42.19 69.63
C TYR A 40 30.56 42.23 68.54
N SER A 41 31.50 43.14 68.67
CA SER A 41 32.64 43.28 67.76
C SER A 41 33.71 42.22 68.08
N TRP A 42 33.91 41.27 67.17
CA TRP A 42 35.12 40.46 67.05
C TRP A 42 35.44 40.20 65.57
N PRO A 43 36.70 40.29 65.13
CA PRO A 43 37.44 41.52 64.85
C PRO A 43 37.25 42.04 63.40
N ASN A 44 37.28 43.38 63.26
CA ASN A 44 37.50 44.18 62.04
C ASN A 44 36.35 44.29 60.98
N GLN A 45 35.47 45.26 61.26
CA GLN A 45 34.86 46.29 60.39
C GLN A 45 34.14 45.94 59.06
N PHE A 46 33.96 44.67 58.65
CA PHE A 46 33.39 44.40 57.30
C PHE A 46 32.27 43.35 57.20
N ALA A 47 32.03 42.52 58.21
CA ALA A 47 30.89 41.60 58.29
C ALA A 47 30.54 41.23 59.75
N GLY A 48 29.28 40.90 60.07
CA GLY A 48 28.87 40.60 61.46
C GLY A 48 27.39 40.25 61.66
N TYR A 49 27.01 40.08 62.95
CA TYR A 49 25.65 39.80 63.41
C TYR A 49 24.81 41.06 63.57
N TYR A 50 23.49 40.94 63.33
CA TYR A 50 22.51 41.98 63.67
C TYR A 50 21.67 41.60 64.88
N SER A 51 21.47 42.55 65.79
CA SER A 51 20.49 42.43 66.88
C SER A 51 19.06 42.57 66.35
N GLY A 52 18.12 41.82 66.91
CA GLY A 52 16.68 42.00 66.61
C GLY A 52 16.18 41.39 65.29
N VAL A 53 17.03 40.64 64.58
CA VAL A 53 16.59 39.74 63.49
C VAL A 53 16.28 38.38 64.10
N SER A 54 15.11 37.82 63.77
CA SER A 54 14.75 36.47 64.21
C SER A 54 15.64 35.44 63.51
N THR A 55 15.97 34.35 64.19
CA THR A 55 16.68 33.25 63.55
C THR A 55 15.84 32.67 62.40
N TYR A 56 16.51 32.26 61.32
CA TYR A 56 15.88 31.68 60.13
C TYR A 56 14.85 32.59 59.41
N ASP A 57 14.99 33.92 59.46
CA ASP A 57 14.00 34.90 58.93
C ASP A 57 14.36 35.53 57.56
N ASP A 58 15.34 34.99 56.83
CA ASP A 58 15.78 35.53 55.52
C ASP A 58 15.06 34.90 54.31
N ALA A 59 14.24 33.88 54.54
CA ALA A 59 13.46 33.21 53.50
C ALA A 59 12.04 32.90 53.97
N LYS A 60 11.11 32.84 53.02
CA LYS A 60 9.71 32.57 53.29
C LYS A 60 9.06 31.80 52.17
N THR A 61 8.29 30.77 52.51
CA THR A 61 7.31 30.16 51.61
C THR A 61 6.24 31.19 51.22
N ILE A 62 6.26 31.65 49.96
CA ILE A 62 5.30 32.57 49.36
C ILE A 62 4.06 31.83 48.86
N LEU A 63 4.26 30.60 48.38
CA LEU A 63 3.20 29.70 47.94
C LEU A 63 3.62 28.28 48.34
N ASN A 64 2.81 27.59 49.15
CA ASN A 64 3.01 26.16 49.42
C ASN A 64 2.54 25.33 48.21
N TRP A 65 2.91 24.04 48.12
CA TRP A 65 2.62 23.14 47.00
C TRP A 65 1.19 23.29 46.46
N SER A 66 1.05 23.90 45.29
CA SER A 66 -0.23 24.21 44.67
C SER A 66 -0.28 23.76 43.21
N ASN A 67 -1.45 23.36 42.73
CA ASN A 67 -1.75 23.16 41.32
C ASN A 67 -2.61 24.29 40.73
N ASN A 68 -2.89 25.35 41.50
CA ASN A 68 -3.73 26.44 41.06
C ASN A 68 -2.87 27.57 40.48
N SER A 69 -2.88 27.69 39.14
CA SER A 69 -2.10 28.69 38.42
C SER A 69 -2.50 30.13 38.77
N TYR A 70 -3.78 30.38 39.07
CA TYR A 70 -4.24 31.70 39.51
C TYR A 70 -3.65 32.08 40.87
N ASN A 71 -3.63 31.15 41.83
CA ASN A 71 -3.02 31.38 43.14
C ASN A 71 -1.52 31.61 43.03
N ALA A 72 -0.83 30.82 42.19
CA ALA A 72 0.61 30.98 41.96
C ALA A 72 0.95 32.34 41.32
N LYS A 73 0.18 32.77 40.31
CA LYS A 73 0.33 34.10 39.71
C LYS A 73 0.08 35.21 40.71
N THR A 74 -0.96 35.07 41.54
CA THR A 74 -1.29 36.04 42.61
C THR A 74 -0.19 36.13 43.66
N ALA A 75 0.39 34.99 44.04
CA ALA A 75 1.48 34.92 45.00
C ALA A 75 2.73 35.67 44.49
N VAL A 76 3.11 35.46 43.23
CA VAL A 76 4.21 36.20 42.59
C VAL A 76 3.89 37.70 42.45
N ASN A 77 2.65 38.10 42.18
CA ASN A 77 2.28 39.52 42.10
C ASN A 77 2.45 40.27 43.41
N LYS A 78 2.29 39.55 44.52
CA LYS A 78 2.44 40.08 45.87
C LYS A 78 3.88 40.01 46.36
N MET A 79 4.80 39.42 45.59
CA MET A 79 6.22 39.50 45.91
C MET A 79 6.69 40.94 45.74
N ALA A 80 7.07 41.54 46.85
CA ALA A 80 7.73 42.82 46.89
C ALA A 80 8.90 42.72 47.87
N ILE A 81 10.00 43.39 47.54
CA ILE A 81 10.97 43.81 48.55
C ILE A 81 10.20 44.75 49.47
N ALA A 82 10.31 44.61 50.80
CA ALA A 82 9.55 45.44 51.71
C ALA A 82 9.81 46.93 51.43
N GLY A 83 8.78 47.63 50.94
CA GLY A 83 8.82 49.06 50.67
C GLY A 83 8.72 49.81 51.99
N GLY A 84 9.78 50.54 52.33
CA GLY A 84 9.87 51.33 53.55
C GLY A 84 10.60 50.57 54.65
N ASN A 85 11.83 51.00 54.94
CA ASN A 85 12.53 50.71 56.18
C ASN A 85 12.32 49.29 56.75
N SER A 86 12.77 48.23 56.08
CA SER A 86 12.78 46.88 56.66
C SER A 86 13.76 46.79 57.84
N ARG A 87 13.39 47.43 58.96
CA ARG A 87 14.17 47.62 60.18
C ARG A 87 13.77 46.56 61.19
N GLY A 88 14.70 45.71 61.63
CA GLY A 88 14.51 44.75 62.73
C GLY A 88 13.12 44.08 62.76
N TYR A 89 12.42 44.22 63.90
CA TYR A 89 11.12 43.60 64.26
C TYR A 89 9.92 43.87 63.31
N GLU A 90 10.09 44.54 62.18
CA GLU A 90 9.01 44.86 61.23
C GLU A 90 8.64 43.67 60.30
N ARG A 91 7.38 43.65 59.83
CA ARG A 91 6.87 42.64 58.90
C ARG A 91 7.35 42.95 57.46
N GLY A 92 8.17 42.09 56.85
CA GLY A 92 8.65 42.25 55.47
C GLY A 92 9.80 41.32 55.08
N ILE A 93 10.21 41.31 53.80
CA ILE A 93 11.42 40.65 53.29
C ILE A 93 12.51 41.73 53.11
N GLY A 94 13.74 41.48 53.59
CA GLY A 94 14.82 42.47 53.60
C GLY A 94 15.45 42.76 52.22
N THR A 95 16.63 43.40 52.21
CA THR A 95 17.33 43.82 50.98
C THR A 95 18.63 43.06 50.68
N GLY A 96 19.06 42.16 51.57
CA GLY A 96 20.22 41.32 51.34
C GLY A 96 19.90 40.04 50.57
N THR A 97 20.92 39.37 50.03
CA THR A 97 20.78 38.18 49.19
C THR A 97 21.33 36.96 49.95
N ASN A 98 20.46 36.28 50.70
CA ASN A 98 20.78 35.01 51.37
C ASN A 98 20.27 33.81 50.53
N ILE A 99 21.05 33.41 49.52
CA ILE A 99 20.67 32.28 48.64
C ILE A 99 20.55 30.98 49.46
N GLY A 100 21.43 30.78 50.45
CA GLY A 100 21.40 29.58 51.28
C GLY A 100 20.12 29.49 52.12
N ALA A 101 19.60 30.60 52.67
CA ALA A 101 18.30 30.60 53.34
C ALA A 101 17.16 30.20 52.40
N GLY A 102 17.17 30.68 51.15
CA GLY A 102 16.20 30.28 50.14
C GLY A 102 16.26 28.79 49.81
N LEU A 103 17.47 28.23 49.69
CA LEU A 103 17.67 26.80 49.48
C LEU A 103 17.28 25.97 50.71
N TRP A 104 17.54 26.46 51.93
CA TRP A 104 17.14 25.80 53.17
C TRP A 104 15.61 25.69 53.29
N GLU A 105 14.87 26.76 52.98
CA GLU A 105 13.40 26.73 52.96
C GLU A 105 12.86 25.82 51.83
N ALA A 106 13.49 25.84 50.65
CA ALA A 106 13.14 24.92 49.56
C ALA A 106 13.38 23.45 49.96
N ASP A 107 14.47 23.18 50.67
CA ASP A 107 14.83 21.86 51.19
C ASP A 107 13.82 21.35 52.24
N ALA A 108 13.31 22.24 53.09
CA ALA A 108 12.24 21.96 54.03
C ALA A 108 10.91 21.66 53.31
N LEU A 109 10.55 22.41 52.27
CA LEU A 109 9.35 22.17 51.47
C LEU A 109 9.39 20.83 50.73
N LEU A 110 10.57 20.39 50.29
CA LEU A 110 10.76 19.11 49.61
C LEU A 110 10.49 17.91 50.51
N ASN A 111 10.62 18.03 51.84
CA ASN A 111 10.20 16.98 52.78
C ASN A 111 8.70 16.68 52.71
N ASN A 112 7.89 17.67 52.34
CA ASN A 112 6.44 17.53 52.17
C ASN A 112 6.03 17.28 50.70
N ALA A 113 7.00 17.14 49.80
CA ALA A 113 6.71 16.80 48.41
C ALA A 113 6.21 15.35 48.30
N ARG A 114 5.35 15.08 47.31
CA ARG A 114 4.86 13.72 47.04
C ARG A 114 6.04 12.77 46.79
N SER A 115 6.03 11.61 47.42
CA SER A 115 7.11 10.62 47.33
C SER A 115 7.35 10.14 45.89
N ASN A 116 6.30 10.04 45.09
CA ASN A 116 6.33 9.59 43.69
C ASN A 116 6.54 10.70 42.66
N ALA A 117 6.75 11.95 43.08
CA ALA A 117 6.97 13.06 42.15
C ALA A 117 8.47 13.23 41.84
N LYS A 118 8.76 13.58 40.59
CA LYS A 118 10.05 14.18 40.21
C LYS A 118 10.19 15.52 40.92
N LYS A 119 11.28 15.73 41.64
CA LYS A 119 11.56 16.92 42.45
C LYS A 119 12.59 17.79 41.74
N VAL A 120 12.22 19.02 41.42
CA VAL A 120 13.09 19.95 40.69
C VAL A 120 13.16 21.27 41.43
N VAL A 121 14.37 21.84 41.53
CA VAL A 121 14.60 23.18 42.08
C VAL A 121 15.02 24.12 40.95
N ILE A 122 14.37 25.29 40.87
CA ILE A 122 14.71 26.35 39.94
C ILE A 122 15.07 27.60 40.76
N LEU A 123 16.36 27.94 40.81
CA LEU A 123 16.88 29.11 41.51
C LEU A 123 16.94 30.32 40.56
N LEU A 124 16.33 31.42 41.00
CA LEU A 124 16.32 32.69 40.28
C LEU A 124 17.05 33.74 41.12
N SER A 125 18.22 34.20 40.68
CA SER A 125 19.03 35.18 41.43
C SER A 125 20.00 35.92 40.51
N ASP A 126 20.45 37.09 40.95
CA ASP A 126 21.57 37.84 40.37
C ASP A 126 22.94 37.24 40.70
N GLY A 127 22.99 36.13 41.45
CA GLY A 127 24.18 35.28 41.65
C GLY A 127 25.13 35.70 42.76
N PHE A 128 24.92 36.87 43.37
CA PHE A 128 25.77 37.37 44.45
C PHE A 128 25.13 37.15 45.83
N ALA A 129 25.56 36.10 46.54
CA ALA A 129 25.17 35.93 47.95
C ALA A 129 26.07 36.78 48.87
N ASN A 130 25.43 37.61 49.70
CA ASN A 130 26.10 38.47 50.68
C ASN A 130 25.69 38.19 52.13
N MET A 131 24.98 37.08 52.34
CA MET A 131 24.48 36.64 53.65
C MET A 131 24.52 35.12 53.79
N TYR A 132 24.67 34.62 55.02
CA TYR A 132 24.46 33.22 55.39
C TYR A 132 23.97 33.09 56.84
N TYR A 133 23.49 31.91 57.24
CA TYR A 133 23.19 31.63 58.65
C TYR A 133 24.38 31.00 59.37
N ASP A 134 24.63 31.45 60.60
CA ASP A 134 25.48 30.71 61.53
C ASP A 134 24.83 29.41 62.01
N GLU A 135 25.49 28.70 62.94
CA GLU A 135 25.01 27.42 63.48
C GLU A 135 23.69 27.54 64.29
N TYR A 136 23.34 28.74 64.76
CA TYR A 136 22.12 29.00 65.54
C TYR A 136 21.00 29.61 64.69
N GLY A 137 21.24 29.83 63.39
CA GLY A 137 20.28 30.42 62.46
C GLY A 137 20.29 31.95 62.43
N TYR A 138 21.27 32.61 63.06
CA TYR A 138 21.44 34.05 62.95
C TYR A 138 22.11 34.42 61.64
N THR A 139 21.61 35.48 61.00
CA THR A 139 22.15 35.99 59.75
C THR A 139 23.47 36.73 59.97
N ILE A 140 24.49 36.31 59.23
CA ILE A 140 25.76 37.03 59.08
C ILE A 140 25.75 37.72 57.72
N TYR A 141 25.98 39.03 57.70
CA TYR A 141 25.96 39.86 56.50
C TYR A 141 27.33 40.46 56.20
N ASN A 142 27.64 40.61 54.91
CA ASN A 142 28.77 41.40 54.44
C ASN A 142 28.34 42.84 54.08
N TRP A 143 28.75 43.83 54.90
CA TRP A 143 28.31 45.23 54.81
C TRP A 143 29.08 46.08 53.80
N ASN A 144 30.25 45.64 53.32
CA ASN A 144 31.11 46.47 52.46
C ASN A 144 30.64 46.52 50.99
N ASN A 145 29.42 47.03 50.76
CA ASN A 145 28.79 47.18 49.46
C ASN A 145 28.67 48.66 49.06
N ILE A 146 29.73 49.44 49.30
CA ILE A 146 29.79 50.87 48.95
C ILE A 146 29.98 51.07 47.43
N ASP A 147 30.46 50.04 46.71
CA ASP A 147 30.54 50.03 45.25
C ASP A 147 30.26 48.61 44.72
N ALA A 148 29.26 48.45 43.86
CA ALA A 148 28.84 47.16 43.30
C ALA A 148 29.93 46.46 42.46
N LYS A 149 31.09 47.11 42.24
CA LYS A 149 32.22 46.60 41.48
C LYS A 149 33.39 46.07 42.33
N THR A 150 33.45 46.33 43.63
CA THR A 150 34.58 45.94 44.49
C THR A 150 34.09 45.20 45.73
N GLU A 151 33.67 43.95 45.53
CA GLU A 151 33.24 43.03 46.59
C GLU A 151 34.43 42.62 47.47
N THR A 152 34.68 43.36 48.55
CA THR A 152 35.74 43.03 49.53
C THR A 152 35.12 42.40 50.78
N ALA A 153 34.66 41.15 50.63
CA ALA A 153 34.30 40.32 51.77
C ALA A 153 35.57 39.73 52.41
N PRO A 154 35.70 39.72 53.75
CA PRO A 154 36.81 39.02 54.40
C PRO A 154 36.87 37.54 54.02
N ASN A 155 38.07 36.96 53.91
CA ASN A 155 38.26 35.55 53.56
C ASN A 155 37.44 34.63 54.49
N TRP A 156 37.44 34.91 55.79
CA TRP A 156 36.66 34.14 56.76
C TRP A 156 35.17 34.11 56.40
N PHE A 157 34.57 35.24 56.05
CA PHE A 157 33.15 35.32 55.67
C PHE A 157 32.88 34.44 54.46
N ASN A 158 33.80 34.48 53.49
CA ASN A 158 33.69 33.70 52.27
C ASN A 158 33.80 32.20 52.53
N ASP A 159 34.69 31.81 53.42
CA ASP A 159 34.87 30.41 53.82
C ASP A 159 33.62 29.89 54.52
N TYR A 160 33.05 30.63 55.47
CA TYR A 160 31.82 30.22 56.16
C TYR A 160 30.59 30.23 55.25
N LEU A 161 30.44 31.21 54.35
CA LEU A 161 29.38 31.21 53.34
C LEU A 161 29.46 29.96 52.45
N LYS A 162 30.68 29.59 52.00
CA LYS A 162 30.89 28.36 51.24
C LYS A 162 30.52 27.12 52.04
N GLN A 163 30.91 27.03 53.31
CA GLN A 163 30.56 25.90 54.18
C GLN A 163 29.04 25.78 54.39
N PHE A 164 28.35 26.90 54.61
CA PHE A 164 26.89 26.92 54.74
C PHE A 164 26.19 26.40 53.48
N VAL A 165 26.59 26.92 52.31
CA VAL A 165 26.02 26.53 51.02
C VAL A 165 26.37 25.09 50.66
N LEU A 166 27.59 24.63 50.97
CA LEU A 166 28.00 23.23 50.84
C LEU A 166 27.13 22.30 51.69
N GLY A 167 26.89 22.67 52.95
CA GLY A 167 26.04 21.93 53.87
C GLY A 167 24.62 21.76 53.34
N ILE A 168 23.98 22.84 52.89
CA ILE A 168 22.64 22.76 52.30
C ILE A 168 22.65 21.93 51.00
N SER A 169 23.66 22.12 50.15
CA SER A 169 23.80 21.36 48.90
C SER A 169 23.91 19.85 49.16
N SER A 170 24.61 19.45 50.22
CA SER A 170 24.75 18.05 50.65
C SER A 170 23.42 17.42 51.08
N SER A 171 22.53 18.23 51.67
CA SER A 171 21.20 17.82 52.12
C SER A 171 20.20 17.76 50.95
N LEU A 172 20.31 18.72 50.03
CA LEU A 172 19.36 18.95 48.94
C LEU A 172 19.62 18.02 47.74
N ALA A 173 20.89 17.91 47.30
CA ALA A 173 21.25 17.20 46.06
C ALA A 173 20.76 15.74 46.00
N PRO A 174 20.82 14.93 47.09
CA PRO A 174 20.34 13.55 47.04
C PRO A 174 18.82 13.42 46.90
N ARG A 175 18.05 14.50 47.12
CA ARG A 175 16.58 14.49 47.15
C ARG A 175 15.92 15.10 45.92
N ILE A 176 16.69 15.62 44.98
CA ILE A 176 16.17 16.26 43.78
C ILE A 176 16.62 15.50 42.53
N ASP A 177 15.83 15.63 41.46
CA ASP A 177 16.03 15.01 40.15
C ASP A 177 16.49 16.04 39.09
N GLY A 178 16.69 17.29 39.51
CA GLY A 178 17.17 18.37 38.65
C GLY A 178 17.33 19.69 39.40
N PHE A 179 18.41 20.39 39.12
CA PHE A 179 18.71 21.71 39.66
C PHE A 179 18.99 22.68 38.53
N TYR A 180 18.23 23.76 38.43
CA TYR A 180 18.41 24.76 37.39
C TYR A 180 18.55 26.12 38.02
N SER A 181 19.46 26.93 37.52
CA SER A 181 19.64 28.30 37.98
C SER A 181 19.59 29.27 36.82
N ILE A 182 18.97 30.43 37.01
CA ILE A 182 19.03 31.53 36.05
C ILE A 182 19.67 32.74 36.73
N LYS A 183 20.76 33.21 36.14
CA LYS A 183 21.48 34.45 36.49
C LYS A 183 20.83 35.65 35.80
N PHE A 184 20.33 36.60 36.57
CA PHE A 184 19.74 37.83 36.05
C PHE A 184 20.64 39.02 36.29
N ARG A 185 20.96 39.78 35.22
CA ARG A 185 21.74 41.03 35.31
C ARG A 185 23.03 40.90 36.14
N TYR A 186 23.67 39.74 36.08
CA TYR A 186 24.91 39.42 36.79
C TYR A 186 26.05 40.32 36.27
N SER A 187 26.60 41.17 37.12
CA SER A 187 27.73 42.07 36.79
C SER A 187 28.95 41.89 37.70
N ASN A 188 28.91 40.90 38.58
CA ASN A 188 29.80 40.83 39.73
C ASN A 188 30.95 39.83 39.52
N THR A 189 32.02 39.95 40.30
CA THR A 189 33.14 39.01 40.25
C THR A 189 32.85 37.71 40.99
N ARG A 190 31.90 37.71 41.95
CA ARG A 190 31.58 36.55 42.77
C ARG A 190 30.30 35.85 42.36
N ASP A 191 30.43 34.55 42.14
CA ASP A 191 29.41 33.71 41.54
C ASP A 191 28.99 32.57 42.47
N SER A 192 28.12 32.87 43.45
CA SER A 192 27.64 31.87 44.41
C SER A 192 26.84 30.75 43.73
N ILE A 193 26.21 31.03 42.58
CA ILE A 193 25.47 30.02 41.81
C ILE A 193 26.43 28.97 41.20
N SER A 194 27.61 29.38 40.74
CA SER A 194 28.62 28.43 40.24
C SER A 194 29.18 27.54 41.34
N ASP A 195 29.39 28.09 42.54
CA ASP A 195 29.77 27.30 43.72
C ASP A 195 28.67 26.26 44.05
N ILE A 196 27.40 26.67 44.11
CA ILE A 196 26.24 25.77 44.31
C ILE A 196 26.20 24.68 43.26
N LYS A 197 26.36 25.02 41.97
CA LYS A 197 26.40 24.02 40.90
C LYS A 197 27.48 22.98 41.17
N SER A 198 28.69 23.42 41.55
CA SER A 198 29.78 22.50 41.85
C SER A 198 29.44 21.59 43.03
N TYR A 199 28.84 22.11 44.08
CA TYR A 199 28.47 21.33 45.27
C TYR A 199 27.32 20.36 45.00
N ILE A 200 26.27 20.78 44.28
CA ILE A 200 25.19 19.87 43.86
C ILE A 200 25.75 18.72 43.02
N ASN A 201 26.66 18.99 42.08
CA ASN A 201 27.33 17.94 41.29
C ASN A 201 28.19 17.00 42.13
N GLN A 202 28.86 17.53 43.17
CA GLN A 202 29.66 16.73 44.09
C GLN A 202 28.82 15.68 44.84
N TYR A 203 27.61 16.06 45.28
CA TYR A 203 26.73 15.17 46.06
C TYR A 203 25.74 14.37 45.21
N ASN A 204 25.43 14.82 44.01
CA ASN A 204 24.61 14.09 43.05
C ASN A 204 25.03 14.42 41.60
N PRO A 205 26.00 13.69 41.02
CA PRO A 205 26.47 13.96 39.65
C PRO A 205 25.51 13.48 38.56
N ASN A 206 24.47 12.72 38.92
CA ASN A 206 23.58 12.05 37.96
C ASN A 206 22.36 12.88 37.57
N ILE A 207 22.19 14.06 38.14
CA ILE A 207 21.04 14.93 37.85
C ILE A 207 21.42 16.07 36.91
N PRO A 208 20.50 16.53 36.04
CA PRO A 208 20.68 17.76 35.31
C PRO A 208 20.93 18.94 36.27
N ASN A 209 22.05 19.63 36.08
CA ASN A 209 22.49 20.75 36.91
C ASN A 209 23.05 21.88 36.03
N GLU A 210 22.18 22.79 35.62
CA GLU A 210 22.49 23.78 34.58
C GLU A 210 22.31 25.22 35.06
N ILE A 211 23.20 26.09 34.57
CA ILE A 211 23.14 27.53 34.80
C ILE A 211 22.82 28.19 33.47
N PHE A 212 21.77 29.00 33.48
CA PHE A 212 21.40 29.89 32.39
C PHE A 212 21.68 31.33 32.78
N SER A 213 21.78 32.20 31.79
CA SER A 213 21.88 33.64 31.97
C SER A 213 20.79 34.33 31.16
N ALA A 214 20.21 35.39 31.73
CA ALA A 214 19.22 36.23 31.07
C ALA A 214 19.47 37.70 31.41
N SER A 215 19.61 38.53 30.38
CA SER A 215 19.91 39.96 30.54
C SER A 215 18.68 40.85 30.42
N ASN A 216 17.65 40.33 29.76
CA ASN A 216 16.37 41.00 29.53
C ASN A 216 15.19 40.02 29.70
N GLU A 217 13.96 40.55 29.60
CA GLU A 217 12.74 39.76 29.78
C GLU A 217 12.55 38.67 28.71
N ASN A 218 12.94 38.91 27.46
CA ASN A 218 12.83 37.91 26.39
C ASN A 218 13.79 36.74 26.63
N ASP A 219 15.03 37.02 27.01
CA ASP A 219 16.01 35.98 27.37
C ASP A 219 15.44 35.13 28.51
N LEU A 220 14.89 35.79 29.54
CA LEU A 220 14.31 35.11 30.69
C LEU A 220 13.14 34.20 30.29
N GLN A 221 12.22 34.67 29.46
CA GLN A 221 11.14 33.84 28.93
C GLN A 221 11.66 32.62 28.17
N GLN A 222 12.68 32.81 27.33
CA GLN A 222 13.31 31.72 26.59
C GLN A 222 13.96 30.72 27.56
N LYS A 223 14.64 31.18 28.61
CA LYS A 223 15.26 30.28 29.61
C LYS A 223 14.25 29.55 30.47
N PHE A 224 13.10 30.16 30.76
CA PHE A 224 11.99 29.40 31.34
C PHE A 224 11.51 28.28 30.42
N LYS A 225 11.36 28.56 29.11
CA LYS A 225 11.00 27.54 28.13
C LYS A 225 12.04 26.41 28.08
N ASP A 226 13.33 26.77 27.95
CA ASP A 226 14.44 25.81 27.90
C ASP A 226 14.45 24.89 29.14
N ILE A 227 14.16 25.42 30.33
CA ILE A 227 14.04 24.63 31.56
C ILE A 227 12.79 23.76 31.54
N THR A 228 11.62 24.32 31.17
CA THR A 228 10.36 23.56 31.16
C THR A 228 10.39 22.39 30.20
N ASP A 229 11.00 22.57 29.02
CA ASP A 229 11.19 21.50 28.02
C ASP A 229 12.03 20.33 28.60
N LYS A 230 12.97 20.63 29.52
CA LYS A 230 13.84 19.63 30.17
C LYS A 230 13.20 18.95 31.38
N ILE A 231 12.34 19.64 32.13
CA ILE A 231 11.81 19.12 33.41
C ILE A 231 10.44 18.46 33.26
N LEU A 232 9.69 18.83 32.22
CA LEU A 232 8.36 18.29 31.94
C LEU A 232 8.28 17.13 30.94
N PRO A 233 9.35 16.42 30.47
CA PRO A 233 9.20 15.51 29.35
C PRO A 233 8.30 14.31 29.66
N LEU A 234 7.00 14.47 29.40
CA LEU A 234 6.01 13.44 29.14
C LEU A 234 5.81 13.25 27.62
N GLY A 235 6.68 13.84 26.80
CA GLY A 235 6.59 13.76 25.34
C GLY A 235 6.88 12.35 24.84
N VAL A 236 6.04 11.87 23.93
CA VAL A 236 6.22 10.58 23.26
C VAL A 236 7.48 10.64 22.38
N HIS A 237 8.37 9.66 22.49
CA HIS A 237 9.66 9.62 21.77
C HIS A 237 10.03 8.19 21.33
N HIS A 238 11.12 8.01 20.56
CA HIS A 238 11.47 6.73 19.90
C HIS A 238 10.31 6.11 19.11
N VAL A 239 9.61 6.94 18.35
CA VAL A 239 8.40 6.51 17.65
C VAL A 239 8.75 5.73 16.41
N THR A 240 8.09 4.58 16.23
CA THR A 240 8.11 3.80 15.00
C THR A 240 6.68 3.54 14.55
N ILE A 241 6.34 3.97 13.35
CA ILE A 241 5.07 3.64 12.69
C ILE A 241 5.37 2.60 11.62
N SER A 242 4.70 1.45 11.67
CA SER A 242 4.84 0.38 10.68
C SER A 242 3.49 0.03 10.08
N ASP A 243 3.44 -0.12 8.76
CA ASP A 243 2.27 -0.58 8.02
C ASP A 243 2.67 -1.72 7.07
N VAL A 244 2.09 -2.89 7.28
CA VAL A 244 2.29 -4.07 6.44
C VAL A 244 1.20 -4.09 5.38
N LEU A 245 1.58 -3.84 4.14
CA LEU A 245 0.68 -3.87 2.99
C LEU A 245 0.11 -5.27 2.78
N SER A 246 -1.13 -5.34 2.29
CA SER A 246 -1.69 -6.61 1.86
C SER A 246 -1.06 -7.05 0.54
N LYS A 247 -1.21 -8.33 0.20
CA LYS A 247 -0.79 -8.88 -1.11
C LYS A 247 -1.52 -8.26 -2.31
N TYR A 248 -2.59 -7.48 -2.07
CA TYR A 248 -3.43 -6.86 -3.09
C TYR A 248 -2.96 -5.46 -3.52
N VAL A 249 -1.99 -4.87 -2.81
CA VAL A 249 -1.41 -3.58 -3.17
C VAL A 249 0.11 -3.62 -3.17
N GLN A 250 0.72 -2.73 -3.93
CA GLN A 250 2.16 -2.55 -4.00
C GLN A 250 2.51 -1.07 -4.09
N LEU A 251 3.73 -0.74 -3.69
CA LEU A 251 4.30 0.59 -3.94
C LEU A 251 4.48 0.82 -5.44
N LEU A 252 4.22 2.05 -5.88
CA LEU A 252 4.59 2.53 -7.21
C LEU A 252 6.13 2.54 -7.36
N PRO A 253 6.66 2.32 -8.59
CA PRO A 253 8.09 2.23 -8.84
C PRO A 253 8.84 3.52 -8.50
N GLY A 254 10.09 3.37 -8.07
CA GLY A 254 10.95 4.48 -7.66
C GLY A 254 10.32 5.29 -6.51
N ASN A 255 10.31 6.61 -6.64
CA ASN A 255 9.80 7.53 -5.62
C ASN A 255 8.33 7.94 -5.82
N ALA A 256 7.63 7.36 -6.79
CA ALA A 256 6.25 7.75 -7.14
C ALA A 256 5.23 7.50 -6.01
N SER A 257 5.56 6.60 -5.07
CA SER A 257 4.75 6.35 -3.87
C SER A 257 4.79 7.49 -2.86
N ARG A 258 5.73 8.45 -2.99
CA ARG A 258 5.79 9.69 -2.17
C ARG A 258 5.72 9.43 -0.65
N LEU A 259 6.52 8.47 -0.17
CA LEU A 259 6.63 8.11 1.24
C LEU A 259 7.12 9.31 2.04
N ARG A 260 6.32 9.75 3.01
CA ARG A 260 6.65 10.88 3.89
C ARG A 260 5.88 10.80 5.20
N VAL A 261 6.37 11.47 6.23
CA VAL A 261 5.61 11.71 7.45
C VAL A 261 5.29 13.19 7.54
N VAL A 262 4.04 13.48 7.89
CA VAL A 262 3.58 14.84 8.10
C VAL A 262 3.09 15.04 9.53
N LYS A 263 3.44 16.17 10.11
CA LYS A 263 2.90 16.69 11.36
C LYS A 263 1.73 17.60 11.03
N ILE A 264 0.58 17.34 11.64
CA ILE A 264 -0.64 18.12 11.48
C ILE A 264 -0.95 18.78 12.82
N LYS A 265 -0.95 20.10 12.86
CA LYS A 265 -1.25 20.90 14.07
C LYS A 265 -2.06 22.12 13.67
N ASP A 266 -3.17 22.36 14.37
CA ASP A 266 -4.08 23.49 14.08
C ASP A 266 -4.53 23.55 12.60
N GLY A 267 -4.71 22.39 11.97
CA GLY A 267 -5.07 22.26 10.55
C GLY A 267 -3.93 22.49 9.55
N ASN A 268 -2.73 22.89 10.00
CA ASN A 268 -1.56 23.06 9.15
C ASN A 268 -0.77 21.75 9.04
N GLU A 269 -0.34 21.42 7.82
CA GLU A 269 0.47 20.24 7.52
C GLU A 269 1.93 20.62 7.26
N GLU A 270 2.85 20.07 8.04
CA GLU A 270 4.29 20.22 7.90
C GLU A 270 4.92 18.86 7.60
N GLU A 271 5.67 18.75 6.51
CA GLU A 271 6.42 17.55 6.17
C GLU A 271 7.72 17.47 6.98
N LEU A 272 7.93 16.35 7.67
CA LEU A 272 9.14 16.13 8.46
C LEU A 272 10.31 15.75 7.55
N ASN A 273 11.50 16.26 7.88
CA ASN A 273 12.72 16.02 7.11
C ASN A 273 13.52 14.80 7.61
N GLY A 274 14.56 14.43 6.86
CA GLY A 274 15.36 13.24 7.13
C GLY A 274 16.10 13.23 8.47
N ASN A 275 16.34 14.39 9.09
CA ASN A 275 16.95 14.47 10.43
C ASN A 275 15.94 14.17 11.54
N GLN A 276 14.64 14.25 11.24
CA GLN A 276 13.55 14.02 12.20
C GLN A 276 12.97 12.60 12.06
N VAL A 277 12.92 12.09 10.83
CA VAL A 277 12.34 10.77 10.54
C VAL A 277 12.99 10.14 9.32
N THR A 278 13.28 8.84 9.42
CA THR A 278 13.72 8.00 8.31
C THR A 278 12.60 7.05 7.92
N ILE A 279 12.37 6.86 6.61
CA ILE A 279 11.33 5.97 6.10
C ILE A 279 11.98 4.89 5.25
N GLU A 280 11.64 3.65 5.53
CA GLU A 280 12.12 2.48 4.80
C GLU A 280 10.95 1.60 4.38
N SER A 281 11.16 0.81 3.31
CA SER A 281 10.23 -0.24 2.92
C SER A 281 11.00 -1.53 2.68
N LYS A 282 10.56 -2.64 3.27
CA LYS A 282 11.19 -3.96 3.12
C LYS A 282 10.15 -5.05 3.00
N LYS A 283 10.51 -6.20 2.44
CA LYS A 283 9.67 -7.39 2.52
C LYS A 283 9.85 -8.07 3.88
N ASN A 284 8.76 -8.43 4.53
CA ASN A 284 8.77 -9.22 5.76
C ASN A 284 8.96 -10.72 5.45
N GLU A 285 8.98 -11.55 6.48
CA GLU A 285 9.14 -13.01 6.37
C GLU A 285 8.04 -13.68 5.56
N GLN A 286 6.84 -13.08 5.50
CA GLN A 286 5.71 -13.53 4.69
C GLN A 286 5.75 -13.01 3.25
N GLY A 287 6.80 -12.28 2.87
CA GLY A 287 6.98 -11.69 1.54
C GLY A 287 6.14 -10.43 1.28
N LEU A 288 5.41 -9.93 2.27
CA LEU A 288 4.62 -8.70 2.18
C LEU A 288 5.50 -7.47 2.42
N VAL A 289 5.17 -6.35 1.78
CA VAL A 289 5.90 -5.09 1.96
C VAL A 289 5.47 -4.43 3.27
N GLU A 290 6.42 -4.14 4.14
CA GLU A 290 6.27 -3.33 5.35
C GLU A 290 6.91 -1.96 5.11
N VAL A 291 6.12 -0.90 5.25
CA VAL A 291 6.58 0.49 5.23
C VAL A 291 6.74 0.95 6.67
N THR A 292 7.94 1.42 7.04
CA THR A 292 8.26 1.82 8.41
C THR A 292 8.81 3.23 8.43
N ALA A 293 8.23 4.09 9.26
CA ALA A 293 8.76 5.41 9.61
C ALA A 293 9.36 5.35 11.02
N LYS A 294 10.66 5.59 11.12
CA LYS A 294 11.45 5.63 12.36
C LYS A 294 11.80 7.07 12.68
N PHE A 295 11.24 7.61 13.74
CA PHE A 295 11.59 8.94 14.22
C PHE A 295 12.96 8.89 14.88
N ASP A 296 13.72 9.97 14.74
CA ASP A 296 15.01 10.11 15.41
C ASP A 296 14.82 9.98 16.94
N PRO A 297 15.69 9.25 17.66
CA PRO A 297 15.63 9.11 19.12
C PRO A 297 15.53 10.42 19.90
N SER A 298 16.14 11.50 19.38
CA SER A 298 16.11 12.83 19.97
C SER A 298 14.83 13.62 19.64
N TYR A 299 14.06 13.15 18.66
CA TYR A 299 12.81 13.79 18.25
C TYR A 299 11.67 13.44 19.22
N THR A 300 11.15 14.46 19.89
CA THR A 300 10.01 14.34 20.81
C THR A 300 8.76 14.82 20.09
N LEU A 301 7.69 14.02 20.11
CA LEU A 301 6.41 14.41 19.53
C LEU A 301 5.82 15.58 20.33
N GLU A 302 5.27 16.56 19.61
CA GLU A 302 4.59 17.69 20.22
C GLU A 302 3.21 17.30 20.74
N ASP A 303 2.84 17.84 21.90
CA ASP A 303 1.47 17.79 22.39
C ASP A 303 0.51 18.44 21.39
N ASP A 304 -0.69 17.87 21.32
CA ASP A 304 -1.79 18.29 20.43
C ASP A 304 -1.48 18.25 18.92
N ALA A 305 -0.41 17.55 18.50
CA ALA A 305 -0.09 17.31 17.09
C ALA A 305 -0.42 15.87 16.64
N LYS A 306 -0.86 15.71 15.40
CA LYS A 306 -1.07 14.41 14.75
C LYS A 306 0.05 14.11 13.76
N TYR A 307 0.69 12.96 13.88
CA TYR A 307 1.72 12.51 12.95
C TYR A 307 1.18 11.41 12.03
N VAL A 308 1.38 11.56 10.73
CA VAL A 308 0.77 10.67 9.72
C VAL A 308 1.83 10.20 8.72
N LEU A 309 2.02 8.89 8.62
CA LEU A 309 2.75 8.26 7.52
C LEU A 309 1.85 8.26 6.28
N LYS A 310 2.28 8.95 5.21
CA LYS A 310 1.55 9.10 3.96
C LYS A 310 2.34 8.50 2.80
N PHE A 311 1.67 7.68 1.98
CA PHE A 311 2.20 7.15 0.73
C PHE A 311 1.05 6.70 -0.18
N THR A 312 1.37 6.50 -1.46
CA THR A 312 0.44 6.01 -2.49
C THR A 312 0.78 4.57 -2.84
N VAL A 313 -0.25 3.75 -3.08
CA VAL A 313 -0.13 2.36 -3.55
C VAL A 313 -0.92 2.15 -4.83
N THR A 314 -0.61 1.07 -5.55
CA THR A 314 -1.39 0.60 -6.70
C THR A 314 -1.79 -0.87 -6.52
N SER A 315 -2.85 -1.31 -7.19
CA SER A 315 -3.30 -2.71 -7.15
C SER A 315 -2.25 -3.66 -7.74
N THR A 316 -2.09 -4.84 -7.14
CA THR A 316 -1.27 -5.94 -7.66
C THR A 316 -2.04 -6.79 -8.67
N GLN A 317 -1.34 -7.72 -9.33
CA GLN A 317 -1.98 -8.75 -10.15
C GLN A 317 -3.01 -9.56 -9.34
N GLU A 318 -2.69 -9.93 -8.10
CA GLU A 318 -3.59 -10.73 -7.27
C GLU A 318 -4.91 -10.01 -6.97
N ALA A 319 -4.91 -8.68 -6.92
CA ALA A 319 -6.13 -7.89 -6.79
C ALA A 319 -7.00 -7.94 -8.06
N PHE A 320 -6.37 -7.91 -9.24
CA PHE A 320 -7.09 -8.08 -10.52
C PHE A 320 -7.64 -9.50 -10.69
N ASP A 321 -6.93 -10.50 -10.20
CA ASP A 321 -7.41 -11.90 -10.20
C ASP A 321 -8.59 -12.07 -9.23
N ALA A 322 -8.50 -11.45 -8.04
CA ALA A 322 -9.56 -11.48 -7.04
C ALA A 322 -10.87 -10.86 -7.55
N ILE A 323 -10.83 -9.65 -8.12
CA ILE A 323 -12.03 -8.98 -8.66
C ILE A 323 -12.62 -9.73 -9.87
N ALA A 324 -11.79 -10.46 -10.62
CA ALA A 324 -12.24 -11.35 -11.70
C ALA A 324 -12.85 -12.68 -11.18
N GLY A 325 -12.77 -12.95 -9.88
CA GLY A 325 -13.27 -14.18 -9.25
C GLY A 325 -12.33 -15.39 -9.39
N ASP A 326 -11.04 -15.16 -9.68
CA ASP A 326 -10.05 -16.23 -9.84
C ASP A 326 -9.35 -16.63 -8.53
N LYS A 327 -9.63 -15.91 -7.46
CA LYS A 327 -9.12 -16.18 -6.11
C LYS A 327 -10.29 -16.36 -5.16
N THR A 328 -10.21 -17.37 -4.33
CA THR A 328 -11.09 -17.50 -3.16
C THR A 328 -10.68 -16.45 -2.13
N LEU A 329 -11.64 -15.64 -1.70
CA LEU A 329 -11.42 -14.62 -0.67
C LEU A 329 -11.91 -15.12 0.69
N THR A 330 -11.17 -14.73 1.72
CA THR A 330 -11.54 -14.94 3.12
C THR A 330 -11.87 -13.60 3.80
N SER A 331 -12.38 -13.65 5.02
CA SER A 331 -12.59 -12.47 5.87
C SER A 331 -11.29 -11.71 6.20
N ASP A 332 -10.14 -12.35 5.97
CA ASP A 332 -8.81 -11.79 6.16
C ASP A 332 -8.31 -10.99 4.95
N ASP A 333 -8.90 -11.23 3.78
CA ASP A 333 -8.52 -10.62 2.51
C ASP A 333 -9.36 -9.37 2.19
N ALA A 334 -10.65 -9.42 2.56
CA ALA A 334 -11.62 -8.38 2.24
C ALA A 334 -12.77 -8.31 3.25
N GLU A 335 -13.42 -7.14 3.34
CA GLU A 335 -14.62 -6.97 4.15
C GLU A 335 -15.75 -7.86 3.60
N GLY A 336 -16.23 -8.79 4.43
CA GLY A 336 -17.27 -9.75 4.02
C GLY A 336 -16.85 -10.70 2.89
N ALA A 337 -15.54 -10.87 2.66
CA ALA A 337 -14.99 -11.58 1.50
C ALA A 337 -15.44 -10.99 0.13
N ASP A 338 -15.82 -9.71 0.10
CA ASP A 338 -16.23 -9.01 -1.11
C ASP A 338 -15.01 -8.48 -1.89
N ALA A 339 -14.84 -8.94 -3.12
CA ALA A 339 -13.71 -8.54 -3.98
C ALA A 339 -13.69 -7.04 -4.32
N THR A 340 -14.80 -6.32 -4.09
CA THR A 340 -14.86 -4.85 -4.24
C THR A 340 -14.36 -4.08 -3.01
N LYS A 341 -14.03 -4.80 -1.93
CA LYS A 341 -13.65 -4.26 -0.62
C LYS A 341 -12.39 -4.94 -0.07
N LEU A 342 -11.37 -5.11 -0.92
CA LEU A 342 -10.09 -5.72 -0.51
C LEU A 342 -9.37 -4.83 0.49
N TYR A 343 -8.75 -5.41 1.52
CA TYR A 343 -7.93 -4.63 2.45
C TYR A 343 -6.63 -4.18 1.78
N SER A 344 -6.23 -2.92 1.96
CA SER A 344 -4.95 -2.42 1.45
C SER A 344 -3.77 -2.77 2.37
N ASN A 345 -4.04 -3.10 3.62
CA ASN A 345 -3.02 -3.54 4.58
C ASN A 345 -3.42 -4.83 5.29
N LYS A 346 -2.42 -5.58 5.74
CA LYS A 346 -2.59 -6.72 6.64
C LYS A 346 -2.67 -6.26 8.10
N GLY A 347 -2.04 -5.14 8.41
CA GLY A 347 -2.11 -4.48 9.71
C GLY A 347 -1.05 -3.40 9.84
N ALA A 348 -1.33 -2.43 10.70
CA ALA A 348 -0.39 -1.38 11.05
C ALA A 348 -0.25 -1.29 12.57
N LYS A 349 0.89 -0.79 13.04
CA LYS A 349 1.17 -0.59 14.47
C LYS A 349 2.02 0.65 14.69
N VAL A 350 1.90 1.22 15.89
CA VAL A 350 2.82 2.24 16.40
C VAL A 350 3.49 1.73 17.65
N THR A 351 4.82 1.80 17.68
CA THR A 351 5.63 1.56 18.88
C THR A 351 6.22 2.88 19.32
N TYR A 352 6.15 3.16 20.61
CA TYR A 352 6.67 4.40 21.16
C TYR A 352 7.13 4.25 22.60
N SER A 353 8.03 5.13 23.03
CA SER A 353 8.49 5.23 24.40
C SER A 353 7.94 6.48 25.08
N TYR A 354 7.71 6.36 26.39
CA TYR A 354 7.28 7.47 27.24
C TYR A 354 7.85 7.31 28.66
N GLY A 355 7.91 8.43 29.40
CA GLY A 355 8.39 8.48 30.78
C GLY A 355 9.77 9.12 30.92
N ILE A 356 10.12 9.50 32.16
CA ILE A 356 11.42 10.08 32.53
C ILE A 356 12.13 9.11 33.47
N GLY A 357 13.41 8.79 33.21
CA GLY A 357 14.21 7.86 34.01
C GLY A 357 14.14 6.43 33.49
N THR A 358 13.10 5.67 33.84
CA THR A 358 12.79 4.38 33.22
C THR A 358 11.88 4.57 32.01
N SER A 359 12.43 4.35 30.81
CA SER A 359 11.67 4.38 29.56
C SER A 359 10.70 3.20 29.50
N HIS A 360 9.41 3.48 29.29
CA HIS A 360 8.40 2.46 29.04
C HIS A 360 8.07 2.41 27.56
N THR A 361 8.21 1.24 26.95
CA THR A 361 7.84 1.02 25.55
C THR A 361 6.45 0.43 25.46
N LYS A 362 5.60 1.01 24.61
CA LYS A 362 4.27 0.51 24.32
C LYS A 362 4.09 0.35 22.82
N THR A 363 3.41 -0.73 22.45
CA THR A 363 2.96 -0.99 21.09
C THR A 363 1.45 -0.91 21.06
N LYS A 364 0.90 -0.23 20.05
CA LYS A 364 -0.53 -0.17 19.79
C LYS A 364 -0.78 -0.51 18.33
N ASP A 365 -1.63 -1.50 18.10
CA ASP A 365 -2.08 -1.85 16.76
C ASP A 365 -3.16 -0.87 16.28
N TYR A 366 -3.15 -0.58 14.99
CA TYR A 366 -4.24 0.12 14.32
C TYR A 366 -5.34 -0.89 14.02
N SER A 367 -6.53 -0.64 14.57
CA SER A 367 -7.70 -1.51 14.41
C SER A 367 -8.39 -1.36 13.04
N GLU A 368 -8.19 -0.22 12.38
CA GLU A 368 -8.80 0.07 11.10
C GLU A 368 -8.16 -0.74 9.98
N LYS A 369 -9.01 -1.30 9.12
CA LYS A 369 -8.61 -2.06 7.93
C LYS A 369 -9.17 -1.34 6.69
N PRO A 370 -8.45 -0.36 6.13
CA PRO A 370 -8.88 0.36 4.94
C PRO A 370 -9.15 -0.60 3.77
N THR A 371 -10.27 -0.39 3.08
CA THR A 371 -10.68 -1.17 1.92
C THR A 371 -10.56 -0.37 0.62
N PHE A 372 -10.37 -1.07 -0.49
CA PHE A 372 -10.36 -0.48 -1.82
C PHE A 372 -11.00 -1.43 -2.85
N LYS A 373 -11.48 -0.83 -3.96
CA LYS A 373 -11.99 -1.56 -5.12
C LYS A 373 -10.95 -1.52 -6.25
N PRO A 374 -10.42 -2.66 -6.73
CA PRO A 374 -9.62 -2.70 -7.95
C PRO A 374 -10.43 -2.26 -9.17
N SER A 375 -9.76 -1.89 -10.27
CA SER A 375 -10.47 -1.60 -11.52
C SER A 375 -11.28 -2.80 -12.00
N ASP A 376 -12.46 -2.57 -12.58
CA ASP A 376 -13.37 -3.64 -13.00
C ASP A 376 -12.71 -4.66 -13.95
N PRO A 377 -13.08 -5.95 -13.87
CA PRO A 377 -12.61 -6.99 -14.79
C PRO A 377 -12.93 -6.66 -16.25
N LEU A 378 -12.22 -7.32 -17.16
CA LEU A 378 -12.51 -7.24 -18.59
C LEU A 378 -13.77 -8.03 -18.94
N THR A 379 -14.49 -7.53 -19.94
CA THR A 379 -15.45 -8.30 -20.73
C THR A 379 -14.83 -8.46 -22.13
N VAL A 380 -14.62 -9.70 -22.55
CA VAL A 380 -13.92 -10.02 -23.80
C VAL A 380 -14.95 -10.42 -24.86
N PRO A 381 -15.27 -9.53 -25.82
CA PRO A 381 -16.27 -9.83 -26.84
C PRO A 381 -15.71 -10.83 -27.87
N VAL A 382 -16.61 -11.66 -28.38
CA VAL A 382 -16.36 -12.62 -29.44
C VAL A 382 -17.47 -12.57 -30.46
N GLU A 383 -17.10 -12.36 -31.71
CA GLU A 383 -17.99 -12.50 -32.87
C GLU A 383 -17.78 -13.88 -33.50
N VAL A 384 -18.86 -14.61 -33.79
CA VAL A 384 -18.84 -15.91 -34.45
C VAL A 384 -19.56 -15.81 -35.78
N GLU A 385 -18.82 -15.90 -36.88
CA GLU A 385 -19.34 -15.84 -38.24
C GLU A 385 -19.40 -17.22 -38.90
N TRP A 386 -20.51 -17.49 -39.57
CA TRP A 386 -20.74 -18.67 -40.39
C TRP A 386 -20.80 -18.26 -41.85
N LYS A 387 -19.88 -18.78 -42.66
CA LYS A 387 -19.73 -18.42 -44.07
C LYS A 387 -19.89 -19.64 -44.97
N GLY A 388 -20.50 -19.41 -46.13
CA GLY A 388 -20.57 -20.37 -47.21
C GLY A 388 -19.19 -20.65 -47.82
N VAL A 389 -19.18 -21.49 -48.85
CA VAL A 389 -17.94 -22.04 -49.41
C VAL A 389 -17.04 -20.93 -50.00
N ASP A 390 -17.65 -19.93 -50.63
CA ASP A 390 -17.02 -18.74 -51.22
C ASP A 390 -16.50 -17.74 -50.17
N GLY A 391 -16.85 -17.91 -48.90
CA GLY A 391 -16.50 -16.98 -47.82
C GLY A 391 -17.33 -15.68 -47.81
N LYS A 392 -18.39 -15.58 -48.60
CA LYS A 392 -19.24 -14.38 -48.69
C LYS A 392 -20.73 -14.72 -48.53
N SER A 393 -21.17 -15.80 -49.14
CA SER A 393 -22.54 -16.30 -49.06
C SER A 393 -22.85 -16.88 -47.68
N ASN A 394 -24.14 -17.08 -47.40
CA ASN A 394 -24.58 -17.85 -46.25
C ASN A 394 -24.32 -19.34 -46.48
N PRO A 395 -23.88 -20.11 -45.46
CA PRO A 395 -23.67 -21.53 -45.62
C PRO A 395 -24.97 -22.31 -45.80
N SER A 396 -24.89 -23.34 -46.64
CA SER A 396 -25.93 -24.35 -46.84
C SER A 396 -25.76 -25.59 -45.96
N ALA A 397 -24.57 -25.76 -45.34
CA ALA A 397 -24.29 -26.87 -44.43
C ALA A 397 -25.03 -26.73 -43.10
N ASN A 398 -25.49 -27.85 -42.55
CA ASN A 398 -26.11 -27.87 -41.22
C ASN A 398 -25.13 -27.35 -40.16
N ARG A 399 -25.59 -26.39 -39.36
CA ARG A 399 -24.80 -25.81 -38.26
C ARG A 399 -25.14 -26.50 -36.94
N PRO A 400 -24.17 -26.69 -36.03
CA PRO A 400 -24.47 -27.16 -34.69
C PRO A 400 -25.39 -26.16 -33.97
N PRO A 401 -26.21 -26.60 -33.00
CA PRO A 401 -27.11 -25.70 -32.24
C PRO A 401 -26.36 -24.66 -31.39
N SER A 402 -25.10 -24.94 -31.04
CA SER A 402 -24.23 -24.05 -30.28
C SER A 402 -22.76 -24.46 -30.42
N VAL A 403 -21.84 -23.54 -30.12
CA VAL A 403 -20.41 -23.80 -29.99
C VAL A 403 -19.89 -23.36 -28.62
N GLU A 404 -19.16 -24.22 -27.92
CA GLU A 404 -18.48 -23.87 -26.64
C GLU A 404 -17.10 -23.30 -26.95
N LEU A 405 -16.94 -21.99 -26.74
CA LEU A 405 -15.67 -21.29 -26.91
C LEU A 405 -14.87 -21.30 -25.61
N LYS A 406 -13.56 -21.49 -25.72
CA LYS A 406 -12.64 -21.56 -24.57
C LYS A 406 -11.62 -20.44 -24.67
N LEU A 407 -11.51 -19.65 -23.62
CA LEU A 407 -10.48 -18.63 -23.49
C LEU A 407 -9.31 -19.20 -22.70
N ASN A 408 -8.12 -19.18 -23.28
CA ASN A 408 -6.87 -19.51 -22.62
C ASN A 408 -6.21 -18.25 -22.10
N GLN A 409 -5.63 -18.33 -20.91
CA GLN A 409 -4.90 -17.24 -20.25
C GLN A 409 -3.41 -17.57 -20.21
N LYS A 410 -2.55 -16.61 -20.57
CA LYS A 410 -1.09 -16.78 -20.62
C LYS A 410 -0.36 -15.68 -19.86
N LYS A 411 0.69 -16.06 -19.14
CA LYS A 411 1.63 -15.14 -18.46
C LYS A 411 2.96 -15.80 -18.17
N ASP A 412 4.06 -15.12 -18.49
CA ASP A 412 5.44 -15.53 -18.18
C ASP A 412 5.75 -16.99 -18.56
N GLY A 413 5.28 -17.43 -19.75
CA GLY A 413 5.45 -18.80 -20.25
C GLY A 413 4.45 -19.83 -19.71
N SER A 414 3.68 -19.51 -18.66
CA SER A 414 2.59 -20.36 -18.16
C SER A 414 1.31 -20.17 -19.00
N THR A 415 0.57 -21.26 -19.23
CA THR A 415 -0.74 -21.24 -19.90
C THR A 415 -1.77 -21.94 -19.03
N LYS A 416 -2.87 -21.25 -18.73
CA LYS A 416 -4.08 -21.82 -18.13
C LYS A 416 -5.10 -22.08 -19.25
N ASP A 417 -5.16 -23.33 -19.69
CA ASP A 417 -6.13 -23.76 -20.70
C ASP A 417 -7.56 -23.67 -20.18
N SER A 418 -8.49 -23.26 -21.03
CA SER A 418 -9.93 -23.15 -20.70
C SER A 418 -10.23 -22.32 -19.46
N TYR A 419 -9.45 -21.25 -19.23
CA TYR A 419 -9.60 -20.31 -18.12
C TYR A 419 -11.01 -19.75 -17.96
N ARG A 420 -11.67 -19.44 -19.09
CA ARG A 420 -13.10 -19.14 -19.17
C ARG A 420 -13.73 -19.91 -20.32
N LYS A 421 -15.03 -20.16 -20.20
CA LYS A 421 -15.84 -20.81 -21.24
C LYS A 421 -17.09 -19.99 -21.46
N VAL A 422 -17.55 -19.94 -22.71
CA VAL A 422 -18.83 -19.36 -23.05
C VAL A 422 -19.45 -20.15 -24.20
N THR A 423 -20.76 -20.34 -24.15
CA THR A 423 -21.50 -20.98 -25.22
C THR A 423 -22.07 -19.89 -26.12
N SER A 424 -21.77 -19.97 -27.42
CA SER A 424 -22.45 -19.17 -28.44
C SER A 424 -23.56 -20.01 -29.04
N SER A 425 -24.81 -19.58 -28.84
CA SER A 425 -25.98 -20.20 -29.47
C SER A 425 -25.99 -19.90 -30.96
N VAL A 426 -26.38 -20.87 -31.79
CA VAL A 426 -26.52 -20.69 -33.22
C VAL A 426 -28.00 -20.64 -33.57
N GLN A 427 -28.47 -19.47 -33.99
CA GLN A 427 -29.88 -19.26 -34.30
C GLN A 427 -30.16 -19.53 -35.78
N THR A 428 -31.38 -19.98 -36.07
CA THR A 428 -31.85 -20.17 -37.43
C THR A 428 -31.81 -18.83 -38.18
N ASN A 429 -31.21 -18.81 -39.37
CA ASN A 429 -31.04 -17.64 -40.24
C ASN A 429 -30.17 -16.47 -39.71
N ILE A 430 -29.52 -16.60 -38.55
CA ILE A 430 -28.50 -15.64 -38.07
C ILE A 430 -27.12 -16.23 -38.33
N PHE A 431 -26.29 -15.53 -39.11
CA PHE A 431 -24.96 -16.04 -39.52
C PHE A 431 -23.79 -15.35 -38.81
N THR A 432 -24.08 -14.32 -38.02
CA THR A 432 -23.11 -13.65 -37.15
C THR A 432 -23.68 -13.56 -35.75
N GLU A 433 -23.07 -14.27 -34.81
CA GLU A 433 -23.49 -14.32 -33.41
C GLU A 433 -22.48 -13.57 -32.54
N ASN A 434 -22.96 -12.83 -31.54
CA ASN A 434 -22.11 -12.12 -30.60
C ASN A 434 -22.22 -12.73 -29.20
N THR A 435 -21.08 -13.02 -28.59
CA THR A 435 -20.99 -13.48 -27.21
C THR A 435 -19.82 -12.81 -26.49
N SER A 436 -19.66 -13.03 -25.20
CA SER A 436 -18.52 -12.48 -24.46
C SER A 436 -18.12 -13.31 -23.26
N PHE A 437 -16.83 -13.33 -22.94
CA PHE A 437 -16.35 -13.82 -21.66
C PHE A 437 -16.43 -12.69 -20.63
N ALA A 438 -17.25 -12.86 -19.60
CA ALA A 438 -17.33 -11.95 -18.47
C ALA A 438 -16.28 -12.27 -17.40
N LYS A 439 -15.99 -11.29 -16.53
CA LYS A 439 -15.09 -11.43 -15.37
C LYS A 439 -13.72 -11.99 -15.74
N VAL A 440 -13.09 -11.41 -16.75
CA VAL A 440 -11.73 -11.78 -17.21
C VAL A 440 -10.69 -10.89 -16.52
N ALA A 441 -9.66 -11.50 -15.92
CA ALA A 441 -8.61 -10.76 -15.21
C ALA A 441 -7.80 -9.84 -16.15
N LYS A 442 -7.25 -8.75 -15.62
CA LYS A 442 -6.31 -7.88 -16.37
C LYS A 442 -4.89 -8.42 -16.26
N GLY A 443 -3.97 -7.95 -17.10
CA GLY A 443 -2.53 -8.24 -16.97
C GLY A 443 -2.07 -9.59 -17.52
N TYR A 444 -2.89 -10.23 -18.36
CA TYR A 444 -2.57 -11.48 -19.06
C TYR A 444 -2.70 -11.32 -20.58
N ASP A 445 -2.04 -12.21 -21.31
CA ASP A 445 -2.30 -12.43 -22.73
C ASP A 445 -3.37 -13.52 -22.90
N TYR A 446 -4.24 -13.34 -23.89
CA TYR A 446 -5.39 -14.21 -24.11
C TYR A 446 -5.39 -14.81 -25.52
N GLU A 447 -5.79 -16.07 -25.62
CA GLU A 447 -6.01 -16.80 -26.87
C GLU A 447 -7.36 -17.52 -26.81
N LEU A 448 -8.09 -17.52 -27.92
CA LEU A 448 -9.37 -18.20 -28.02
C LEU A 448 -9.18 -19.52 -28.78
N LYS A 449 -9.74 -20.59 -28.21
CA LYS A 449 -9.90 -21.89 -28.87
C LYS A 449 -11.38 -22.11 -29.17
N ALA A 450 -11.68 -22.29 -30.46
CA ALA A 450 -13.00 -22.66 -30.94
C ALA A 450 -13.01 -24.15 -31.31
N PRO A 451 -14.13 -24.87 -31.09
CA PRO A 451 -14.24 -26.28 -31.44
C PRO A 451 -14.45 -26.45 -32.94
N ASP A 452 -14.06 -27.61 -33.48
CA ASP A 452 -14.38 -27.98 -34.85
C ASP A 452 -15.90 -28.13 -35.05
N ALA A 453 -16.38 -27.76 -36.24
CA ALA A 453 -17.78 -27.90 -36.62
C ALA A 453 -17.88 -28.78 -37.89
N PRO A 454 -18.74 -29.82 -37.90
CA PRO A 454 -18.88 -30.69 -39.06
C PRO A 454 -19.24 -29.91 -40.34
N GLY A 455 -18.43 -30.08 -41.39
CA GLY A 455 -18.63 -29.39 -42.67
C GLY A 455 -17.99 -28.01 -42.77
N TYR A 456 -17.22 -27.57 -41.77
CA TYR A 456 -16.58 -26.26 -41.74
C TYR A 456 -15.09 -26.36 -41.37
N THR A 457 -14.30 -25.44 -41.90
CA THR A 457 -13.00 -25.07 -41.32
C THR A 457 -13.21 -23.93 -40.32
N VAL A 458 -12.47 -23.93 -39.21
CA VAL A 458 -12.52 -22.86 -38.21
C VAL A 458 -11.24 -22.03 -38.24
N GLU A 459 -11.39 -20.71 -38.20
CA GLU A 459 -10.31 -19.75 -38.04
C GLU A 459 -10.63 -18.83 -36.86
N VAL A 460 -9.61 -18.53 -36.05
CA VAL A 460 -9.74 -17.59 -34.92
C VAL A 460 -8.81 -16.41 -35.15
N GLN A 461 -9.38 -15.21 -35.19
CA GLN A 461 -8.67 -13.96 -35.35
C GLN A 461 -8.72 -13.15 -34.06
N LYS A 462 -7.57 -12.60 -33.64
CA LYS A 462 -7.51 -11.61 -32.56
C LYS A 462 -7.73 -10.23 -33.16
N THR A 463 -8.82 -9.57 -32.79
CA THR A 463 -9.22 -8.26 -33.33
C THR A 463 -8.94 -7.09 -32.39
N GLY A 464 -8.70 -7.37 -31.10
CA GLY A 464 -8.48 -6.37 -30.06
C GLY A 464 -7.03 -6.20 -29.63
N THR A 465 -6.78 -5.27 -28.71
CA THR A 465 -5.45 -5.04 -28.12
C THR A 465 -5.19 -5.95 -26.92
N LYS A 466 -4.01 -5.84 -26.30
CA LYS A 466 -3.70 -6.56 -25.08
C LYS A 466 -4.56 -6.10 -23.89
N GLU A 467 -4.83 -4.81 -23.80
CA GLU A 467 -5.60 -4.18 -22.72
C GLU A 467 -7.10 -4.33 -22.92
N LYS A 468 -7.54 -4.46 -24.17
CA LYS A 468 -8.93 -4.66 -24.58
C LYS A 468 -9.02 -5.78 -25.62
N PRO A 469 -8.84 -7.05 -25.21
CA PRO A 469 -8.85 -8.18 -26.14
C PRO A 469 -10.26 -8.40 -26.69
N SER A 470 -10.33 -8.80 -27.96
CA SER A 470 -11.53 -9.25 -28.64
C SER A 470 -11.15 -10.26 -29.71
N PHE A 471 -12.09 -11.15 -30.06
CA PHE A 471 -11.86 -12.23 -31.00
C PHE A 471 -12.97 -12.32 -32.04
N LYS A 472 -12.62 -12.87 -33.19
CA LYS A 472 -13.54 -13.23 -34.26
C LYS A 472 -13.29 -14.68 -34.66
N VAL A 473 -14.32 -15.51 -34.61
CA VAL A 473 -14.29 -16.91 -35.00
C VAL A 473 -15.01 -17.03 -36.32
N ILE A 474 -14.38 -17.62 -37.32
CA ILE A 474 -14.94 -17.77 -38.66
C ILE A 474 -15.04 -19.26 -38.97
N TYR A 475 -16.27 -19.76 -39.07
CA TYR A 475 -16.57 -21.07 -39.60
C TYR A 475 -16.88 -20.95 -41.09
N ARG A 476 -16.01 -21.49 -41.94
CA ARG A 476 -16.19 -21.46 -43.40
C ARG A 476 -16.52 -22.84 -43.93
N GLN A 477 -17.64 -22.95 -44.67
CA GLN A 477 -18.12 -24.22 -45.19
C GLN A 477 -17.11 -24.85 -46.16
N LEU A 478 -16.91 -26.16 -46.02
CA LEU A 478 -16.08 -26.99 -46.90
C LEU A 478 -16.79 -27.25 -48.25
N PRO A 479 -16.07 -27.24 -49.38
CA PRO A 479 -16.63 -27.50 -50.71
C PRO A 479 -17.10 -28.96 -50.87
N SER A 480 -17.95 -29.19 -51.86
CA SER A 480 -18.48 -30.51 -52.22
C SER A 480 -18.34 -30.77 -53.72
N LEU A 481 -18.13 -32.04 -54.10
CA LEU A 481 -18.16 -32.49 -55.49
C LEU A 481 -19.45 -33.25 -55.75
N THR A 482 -20.28 -32.75 -56.66
CA THR A 482 -21.52 -33.40 -57.12
C THR A 482 -21.29 -34.00 -58.50
N ILE A 483 -21.57 -35.29 -58.66
CA ILE A 483 -21.41 -36.01 -59.92
C ILE A 483 -22.80 -36.43 -60.39
N LYS A 484 -23.20 -35.98 -61.58
CA LYS A 484 -24.49 -36.31 -62.20
C LYS A 484 -24.28 -37.14 -63.47
N LYS A 485 -25.12 -38.14 -63.66
CA LYS A 485 -25.08 -39.00 -64.84
C LYS A 485 -26.19 -38.64 -65.82
N ILE A 486 -25.85 -38.46 -67.09
CA ILE A 486 -26.80 -38.27 -68.19
C ILE A 486 -26.56 -39.31 -69.29
N LEU A 487 -27.64 -39.77 -69.91
CA LEU A 487 -27.65 -40.68 -71.06
C LEU A 487 -28.37 -39.99 -72.23
N GLU A 488 -27.70 -39.93 -73.38
CA GLU A 488 -28.22 -39.34 -74.62
C GLU A 488 -28.32 -40.39 -75.74
N GLY A 489 -29.38 -40.29 -76.56
CA GLY A 489 -29.66 -41.23 -77.66
C GLY A 489 -30.29 -42.56 -77.24
N GLU A 490 -30.54 -42.77 -75.93
CA GLU A 490 -31.29 -43.91 -75.40
C GLU A 490 -31.89 -43.57 -74.04
N GLN A 491 -33.15 -43.95 -73.80
CA GLN A 491 -33.78 -43.87 -72.48
C GLN A 491 -33.81 -45.28 -71.88
N SER A 492 -32.67 -45.73 -71.34
CA SER A 492 -32.61 -46.96 -70.53
C SER A 492 -32.56 -46.59 -69.05
N PRO A 493 -33.71 -46.52 -68.34
CA PRO A 493 -33.75 -46.05 -66.96
C PRO A 493 -33.06 -46.99 -65.96
N ASN A 494 -32.77 -48.22 -66.36
CA ASN A 494 -32.27 -49.27 -65.47
C ASN A 494 -30.75 -49.53 -65.58
N LYS A 495 -30.08 -49.04 -66.63
CA LYS A 495 -28.63 -49.24 -66.77
C LYS A 495 -27.88 -48.35 -65.79
N SER A 496 -27.02 -48.97 -64.98
CA SER A 496 -26.12 -48.28 -64.05
C SER A 496 -24.73 -48.17 -64.67
N PHE A 497 -24.09 -47.02 -64.48
CA PHE A 497 -22.73 -46.73 -64.93
C PHE A 497 -21.83 -46.57 -63.72
N THR A 498 -20.61 -47.14 -63.80
CA THR A 498 -19.66 -47.12 -62.69
C THR A 498 -18.62 -46.06 -62.94
N ILE A 499 -18.50 -45.11 -62.02
CA ILE A 499 -17.60 -43.97 -62.12
C ILE A 499 -16.55 -44.05 -61.02
N ASN A 500 -15.29 -43.98 -61.41
CA ASN A 500 -14.15 -43.81 -60.53
C ASN A 500 -13.98 -42.33 -60.20
N VAL A 501 -13.82 -42.03 -58.92
CA VAL A 501 -13.43 -40.71 -58.41
C VAL A 501 -12.07 -40.86 -57.74
N THR A 502 -11.10 -40.07 -58.18
CA THR A 502 -9.79 -39.95 -57.54
C THR A 502 -9.70 -38.60 -56.84
N LEU A 503 -9.24 -38.59 -55.59
CA LEU A 503 -9.12 -37.42 -54.73
C LEU A 503 -7.73 -37.37 -54.10
N SER A 504 -7.06 -36.23 -54.22
CA SER A 504 -5.81 -35.93 -53.54
C SER A 504 -5.84 -34.57 -52.88
N ASP A 505 -5.08 -34.40 -51.79
CA ASP A 505 -4.89 -33.11 -51.16
C ASP A 505 -4.00 -32.19 -52.02
N LYS A 506 -3.80 -30.96 -51.55
CA LYS A 506 -2.97 -29.94 -52.20
C LYS A 506 -1.52 -30.38 -52.45
N ASP A 507 -1.03 -31.38 -51.71
CA ASP A 507 0.34 -31.91 -51.80
C ASP A 507 0.39 -33.21 -52.64
N GLY A 508 -0.74 -33.60 -53.26
CA GLY A 508 -0.86 -34.79 -54.09
C GLY A 508 -1.04 -36.09 -53.32
N LYS A 509 -1.30 -36.05 -52.01
CA LYS A 509 -1.50 -37.26 -51.19
C LYS A 509 -2.95 -37.72 -51.24
N PRO A 510 -3.21 -39.04 -51.22
CA PRO A 510 -4.57 -39.58 -51.28
C PRO A 510 -5.40 -39.15 -50.06
N ILE A 511 -6.61 -38.64 -50.31
CA ILE A 511 -7.58 -38.30 -49.27
C ILE A 511 -8.40 -39.54 -48.90
N ASN A 512 -8.65 -39.74 -47.61
CA ASN A 512 -9.40 -40.89 -47.09
C ASN A 512 -10.52 -40.42 -46.16
N GLY A 513 -11.61 -41.17 -46.12
CA GLY A 513 -12.71 -40.91 -45.20
C GLY A 513 -14.08 -41.08 -45.84
N LYS A 514 -15.12 -40.69 -45.10
CA LYS A 514 -16.50 -40.72 -45.57
C LYS A 514 -16.95 -39.30 -45.92
N PHE A 515 -17.27 -39.06 -47.18
CA PHE A 515 -17.73 -37.77 -47.70
C PHE A 515 -19.16 -37.92 -48.21
N GLY A 516 -20.12 -37.38 -47.46
CA GLY A 516 -21.52 -37.72 -47.64
C GLY A 516 -21.78 -39.21 -47.41
N ASN A 517 -22.31 -39.90 -48.43
CA ASN A 517 -22.56 -41.34 -48.38
C ASN A 517 -21.42 -42.17 -48.99
N THR A 518 -20.39 -41.53 -49.54
CA THR A 518 -19.30 -42.20 -50.26
C THR A 518 -18.10 -42.40 -49.33
N ILE A 519 -17.57 -43.63 -49.30
CA ILE A 519 -16.32 -43.96 -48.62
C ILE A 519 -15.19 -43.88 -49.64
N VAL A 520 -14.16 -43.11 -49.32
CA VAL A 520 -12.95 -42.93 -50.13
C VAL A 520 -11.79 -43.62 -49.42
N THR A 521 -11.14 -44.53 -50.13
CA THR A 521 -10.00 -45.32 -49.64
C THR A 521 -8.85 -45.23 -50.62
N ASN A 522 -7.67 -44.94 -50.10
CA ASN A 522 -6.47 -44.59 -50.85
C ASN A 522 -6.72 -43.54 -51.94
N GLY A 523 -7.48 -42.49 -51.61
CA GLY A 523 -7.81 -41.42 -52.56
C GLY A 523 -8.76 -41.86 -53.68
N LYS A 524 -9.39 -43.03 -53.57
CA LYS A 524 -10.25 -43.57 -54.62
C LYS A 524 -11.62 -43.96 -54.09
N ALA A 525 -12.65 -43.68 -54.88
CA ALA A 525 -14.01 -44.16 -54.66
C ALA A 525 -14.62 -44.63 -55.97
N GLN A 526 -15.50 -45.61 -55.89
CA GLN A 526 -16.37 -46.02 -56.99
C GLN A 526 -17.81 -45.71 -56.62
N ILE A 527 -18.50 -45.05 -57.54
CA ILE A 527 -19.92 -44.72 -57.43
C ILE A 527 -20.67 -45.33 -58.61
N SER A 528 -21.89 -45.80 -58.37
CA SER A 528 -22.76 -46.33 -59.42
C SER A 528 -23.96 -45.40 -59.58
N LEU A 529 -24.17 -44.89 -60.80
CA LEU A 529 -25.23 -43.93 -61.11
C LEU A 529 -26.00 -44.37 -62.37
N LYS A 530 -27.33 -44.26 -62.32
CA LYS A 530 -28.23 -44.41 -63.48
C LYS A 530 -28.48 -43.07 -64.16
N ASN A 531 -29.13 -43.09 -65.33
CA ASN A 531 -29.53 -41.86 -66.02
C ASN A 531 -30.33 -40.94 -65.10
N GLY A 532 -29.94 -39.66 -65.04
CA GLY A 532 -30.58 -38.62 -64.22
C GLY A 532 -30.20 -38.67 -62.73
N GLN A 533 -29.48 -39.69 -62.26
CA GLN A 533 -29.05 -39.76 -60.87
C GLN A 533 -27.80 -38.92 -60.62
N GLU A 534 -27.68 -38.43 -59.38
CA GLU A 534 -26.51 -37.72 -58.88
C GLU A 534 -26.12 -38.20 -57.49
N THR A 535 -24.85 -38.00 -57.16
CA THR A 535 -24.32 -38.19 -55.81
C THR A 535 -23.36 -37.06 -55.47
N ALA A 536 -23.30 -36.70 -54.19
CA ALA A 536 -22.43 -35.64 -53.70
C ALA A 536 -21.43 -36.18 -52.67
N LEU A 537 -20.15 -35.98 -52.95
CA LEU A 537 -19.07 -36.13 -51.98
C LEU A 537 -18.99 -34.81 -51.21
N LYS A 538 -19.71 -34.77 -50.08
CA LYS A 538 -19.90 -33.54 -49.29
C LYS A 538 -18.71 -33.22 -48.40
N TYR A 539 -18.45 -31.93 -48.22
CA TYR A 539 -17.50 -31.38 -47.24
C TYR A 539 -16.07 -31.91 -47.39
N LEU A 540 -15.58 -31.94 -48.62
CA LEU A 540 -14.20 -32.28 -48.92
C LEU A 540 -13.25 -31.17 -48.42
N PRO A 541 -12.02 -31.51 -48.00
CA PRO A 541 -11.00 -30.52 -47.69
C PRO A 541 -10.86 -29.50 -48.82
N ARG A 542 -10.69 -28.23 -48.47
CA ARG A 542 -10.44 -27.20 -49.48
C ARG A 542 -9.15 -27.51 -50.23
N ASP A 543 -9.14 -27.17 -51.52
CA ASP A 543 -8.03 -27.42 -52.43
C ASP A 543 -7.81 -28.92 -52.71
N THR A 544 -8.82 -29.75 -52.49
CA THR A 544 -8.84 -31.14 -52.96
C THR A 544 -8.82 -31.16 -54.48
N HIS A 545 -7.84 -31.83 -55.06
CA HIS A 545 -7.82 -32.17 -56.48
C HIS A 545 -8.70 -33.39 -56.72
N TYR A 546 -9.60 -33.32 -57.70
CA TYR A 546 -10.49 -34.41 -58.07
C TYR A 546 -10.32 -34.77 -59.54
N LYS A 547 -10.51 -36.07 -59.85
CA LYS A 547 -10.61 -36.58 -61.21
C LYS A 547 -11.73 -37.62 -61.29
N VAL A 548 -12.59 -37.51 -62.30
CA VAL A 548 -13.76 -38.36 -62.52
C VAL A 548 -13.61 -39.11 -63.84
N GLU A 549 -13.70 -40.44 -63.80
CA GLU A 549 -13.55 -41.31 -64.96
C GLU A 549 -14.55 -42.47 -64.93
N GLU A 550 -15.31 -42.67 -66.01
CA GLU A 550 -16.20 -43.82 -66.13
C GLU A 550 -15.40 -45.11 -66.45
N VAL A 551 -15.73 -46.20 -65.75
CA VAL A 551 -15.08 -47.50 -65.91
C VAL A 551 -15.37 -48.06 -67.30
N GLU A 552 -14.35 -48.60 -67.97
CA GLU A 552 -14.41 -49.07 -69.37
C GLU A 552 -15.56 -50.02 -69.65
N ASN A 553 -15.73 -51.04 -68.81
CA ASN A 553 -16.80 -52.04 -68.96
C ASN A 553 -18.19 -51.42 -68.87
N SER A 554 -18.36 -50.33 -68.11
CA SER A 554 -19.66 -49.69 -67.94
C SER A 554 -20.04 -48.76 -69.12
N ARG A 555 -19.04 -48.19 -69.81
CA ARG A 555 -19.21 -47.35 -71.00
C ARG A 555 -19.27 -48.11 -72.33
N ALA A 556 -19.22 -49.45 -72.32
CA ALA A 556 -19.27 -50.25 -73.55
C ALA A 556 -20.53 -49.92 -74.39
N GLY A 557 -20.32 -49.56 -75.66
CA GLY A 557 -21.39 -49.11 -76.57
C GLY A 557 -21.71 -47.61 -76.53
N TYR A 558 -20.96 -46.82 -75.75
CA TYR A 558 -21.17 -45.38 -75.62
C TYR A 558 -19.86 -44.60 -75.82
N HIS A 559 -19.99 -43.37 -76.32
CA HIS A 559 -18.95 -42.35 -76.24
C HIS A 559 -19.21 -41.48 -75.00
N VAL A 560 -18.21 -41.31 -74.14
CA VAL A 560 -18.35 -40.59 -72.85
C VAL A 560 -17.77 -39.20 -72.96
N THR A 561 -18.50 -38.21 -72.48
CA THR A 561 -18.07 -36.81 -72.37
C THR A 561 -18.25 -36.32 -70.93
N TYR A 562 -17.42 -35.34 -70.54
CA TYR A 562 -17.40 -34.79 -69.19
C TYR A 562 -17.44 -33.26 -69.27
N GLU A 563 -18.24 -32.61 -68.43
CA GLU A 563 -18.20 -31.14 -68.33
C GLU A 563 -16.97 -30.65 -67.56
N LYS A 564 -16.70 -31.25 -66.39
CA LYS A 564 -15.57 -30.93 -65.52
C LYS A 564 -14.91 -32.23 -65.05
N GLN A 565 -14.12 -32.84 -65.92
CA GLN A 565 -13.53 -34.16 -65.65
C GLN A 565 -12.56 -34.14 -64.47
N GLU A 566 -11.78 -33.07 -64.35
CA GLU A 566 -10.70 -32.91 -63.38
C GLU A 566 -10.59 -31.45 -62.95
N GLY A 567 -10.18 -31.21 -61.70
CA GLY A 567 -9.96 -29.86 -61.19
C GLY A 567 -9.73 -29.81 -59.68
N THR A 568 -9.70 -28.61 -59.12
CA THR A 568 -9.46 -28.38 -57.70
C THR A 568 -10.68 -27.75 -57.03
N LEU A 569 -11.04 -28.25 -55.85
CA LEU A 569 -12.20 -27.80 -55.08
C LEU A 569 -11.87 -26.59 -54.20
N SER A 570 -12.04 -25.40 -54.75
CA SER A 570 -12.09 -24.14 -53.98
C SER A 570 -13.53 -23.70 -53.68
N GLU A 571 -14.49 -24.21 -54.46
CA GLU A 571 -15.94 -23.98 -54.39
C GLU A 571 -16.71 -25.29 -54.57
N ASP A 572 -18.04 -25.27 -54.42
CA ASP A 572 -18.87 -26.41 -54.76
C ASP A 572 -18.84 -26.64 -56.28
N VAL A 573 -18.50 -27.85 -56.70
CA VAL A 573 -18.41 -28.21 -58.12
C VAL A 573 -19.43 -29.28 -58.45
N GLN A 574 -20.21 -29.04 -59.51
CA GLN A 574 -20.98 -30.07 -60.18
C GLN A 574 -20.27 -30.47 -61.47
N THR A 575 -20.15 -31.78 -61.71
CA THR A 575 -19.66 -32.35 -62.96
C THR A 575 -20.68 -33.34 -63.52
N ILE A 576 -20.92 -33.25 -64.83
CA ILE A 576 -21.85 -34.10 -65.55
C ILE A 576 -21.06 -35.09 -66.41
N VAL A 577 -21.37 -36.37 -66.26
CA VAL A 577 -20.82 -37.47 -67.06
C VAL A 577 -21.89 -37.94 -68.05
N THR A 578 -21.71 -37.62 -69.33
CA THR A 578 -22.71 -37.88 -70.38
C THR A 578 -22.27 -39.03 -71.28
N ASN A 579 -23.13 -40.05 -71.40
CA ASN A 579 -22.93 -41.15 -72.35
C ASN A 579 -23.79 -40.97 -73.59
N HIS A 580 -23.15 -40.95 -74.75
CA HIS A 580 -23.76 -40.89 -76.07
C HIS A 580 -23.79 -42.28 -76.68
N ARG A 581 -24.98 -42.82 -76.99
CA ARG A 581 -25.07 -44.16 -77.60
C ARG A 581 -24.38 -44.20 -78.97
N LEU A 582 -23.48 -45.15 -79.16
CA LEU A 582 -22.86 -45.37 -80.47
C LEU A 582 -23.88 -45.99 -81.44
N PRO A 583 -23.87 -45.60 -82.73
CA PRO A 583 -24.73 -46.20 -83.74
C PRO A 583 -24.41 -47.69 -83.91
N THR A 584 -25.43 -48.54 -83.90
CA THR A 584 -25.28 -49.98 -84.17
C THR A 584 -25.55 -50.27 -85.63
N LEU A 585 -24.53 -50.75 -86.36
CA LEU A 585 -24.68 -51.23 -87.73
C LEU A 585 -24.87 -52.75 -87.68
N SER A 586 -26.03 -53.23 -88.12
CA SER A 586 -26.31 -54.67 -88.25
C SER A 586 -26.34 -55.03 -89.73
N VAL A 587 -25.40 -55.88 -90.17
CA VAL A 587 -25.38 -56.43 -91.54
C VAL A 587 -25.98 -57.83 -91.48
N THR A 588 -27.11 -58.04 -92.16
CA THR A 588 -27.75 -59.36 -92.26
C THR A 588 -27.50 -59.93 -93.66
N LYS A 589 -26.78 -61.05 -93.74
CA LYS A 589 -26.66 -61.83 -94.98
C LYS A 589 -27.86 -62.78 -95.09
N LYS A 590 -28.82 -62.47 -95.98
CA LYS A 590 -29.88 -63.42 -96.35
C LYS A 590 -29.34 -64.41 -97.38
N LEU A 591 -29.26 -65.69 -97.01
CA LEU A 591 -29.07 -66.80 -97.96
C LEU A 591 -30.45 -67.21 -98.47
N GLN A 592 -30.70 -67.04 -99.77
CA GLN A 592 -31.88 -67.56 -100.43
C GLN A 592 -31.49 -68.86 -101.15
N VAL A 593 -31.90 -70.01 -100.61
CA VAL A 593 -31.70 -71.33 -101.21
C VAL A 593 -33.04 -71.74 -101.83
N PRO A 594 -33.12 -72.09 -103.14
CA PRO A 594 -34.34 -72.62 -103.73
C PRO A 594 -34.63 -74.02 -103.20
N LEU A 595 -35.88 -74.26 -102.82
CA LEU A 595 -36.39 -75.52 -102.28
C LEU A 595 -36.46 -76.58 -103.40
N LEU A 596 -35.75 -77.71 -103.25
CA LEU A 596 -35.98 -78.95 -104.01
C LEU A 596 -36.84 -79.89 -103.16
N ILE A 597 -38.05 -80.17 -103.63
CA ILE A 597 -39.02 -81.05 -102.97
C ILE A 597 -38.68 -82.51 -103.32
N PHE A 598 -38.33 -83.31 -102.32
CA PHE A 598 -38.38 -84.78 -102.39
C PHE A 598 -39.67 -85.25 -101.72
N CYS A 599 -40.48 -86.01 -102.46
CA CYS A 599 -41.66 -86.72 -101.95
C CYS A 599 -41.38 -88.23 -102.05
N ASN A 600 -41.64 -88.96 -100.97
CA ASN A 600 -41.64 -90.43 -100.88
C ASN A 600 -42.65 -90.78 -99.76
N PRO A 601 -43.12 -92.03 -99.58
CA PRO A 601 -43.12 -93.22 -100.43
C PRO A 601 -44.53 -93.85 -100.59
N LEU A 602 -44.69 -94.90 -101.41
CA LEU A 602 -45.30 -96.18 -100.99
C LEU A 602 -45.28 -97.28 -102.09
N ARG A 603 -44.87 -98.48 -101.66
CA ARG A 603 -45.27 -99.85 -102.08
C ARG A 603 -44.78 -100.48 -103.40
N LEU A 604 -43.89 -101.46 -103.20
CA LEU A 604 -43.72 -102.79 -103.83
C LEU A 604 -45.03 -103.50 -104.27
N PRO A 605 -45.03 -104.57 -105.11
CA PRO A 605 -43.97 -105.61 -105.23
C PRO A 605 -43.65 -106.23 -106.63
N LEU A 606 -42.50 -106.91 -106.67
CA LEU A 606 -42.08 -108.13 -107.42
C LEU A 606 -42.82 -108.53 -108.73
N THR A 607 -42.11 -108.47 -109.86
CA THR A 607 -41.45 -109.62 -110.54
C THR A 607 -40.35 -109.11 -111.46
#